data_AF-A0A3Q9F1U8-F1
#
_entry.id   AF-A0A3Q9F1U8-F1
#
_cell.length_a   1.000
_cell.length_b   1.000
_cell.length_c   1.000
_cell.angle_alpha   90.00
_cell.angle_beta   90.00
_cell.angle_gamma   90.00
#
_symmetry.space_group_name_H-M   'P 1'
#
loop_
_entity.id
_entity.type
_entity.pdbx_description
1 polymer ?
#
loop_
_entity_poly.entity_id
_entity_poly.type
_entity_poly.pdbx_seq_one_letter_code
_entity_poly.pdbx_strand_id
1 'polypeptide(L)'
;MEASQTPEASEAHGVRGGHDEHRGRSQEADQLDCTSYDGQLAEHQVTLRTPAELADALPYLLGYRPEDSIVLVALHDRDGRGRFGGRARLGIPASADDWESAARQLADGLVRGSERKGARPEQMVAFLCQEPVKGETGRQVMERLRPLAQRMRVACGSLDVPVIEALCISDGCFWSYCCDREECCPREGRPMGLPGTSVLAAAATYAGVQVRGTLRELRARLLPWETAAALEQEIALDTAGMTLVPSILDEATRTGVAEETLRLAERLMTRFAAAPLMSGTLTADLRDDELLGHEEAARLILGLQDRATRDRAAEWMEGDEAAPALRLWRALARRCVGPYREHAAAPLTLAGWVAWSSGDDLEAREALAMALGADSDYLFARLLHQACNEGLDPESIRRCLRAERSGREQLDAGRLEKPEGGVAQPVPGEAVGTGPMSDAGVRRRARHPAGSAGSLPRSATAAGRDRVTRAPRSRTSAGARLDASRPGSTASRAPKNTAPRTPKNMAPGTPNKGGGVRRAGSRPEGARSKNAGVEGDA
;
A
#
# COMPACT_ATOMS: atom_id res chain seq x y z
N MET A 1 -53.42 40.12 51.33
CA MET A 1 -54.63 40.25 50.50
C MET A 1 -54.30 39.50 49.22
N GLU A 2 -54.83 38.32 48.91
CA GLU A 2 -55.80 37.41 49.57
C GLU A 2 -55.19 35.98 49.48
N ALA A 3 -55.25 35.07 50.48
CA ALA A 3 -56.41 34.31 50.99
C ALA A 3 -57.08 33.45 49.88
N SER A 4 -57.25 32.12 49.94
CA SER A 4 -56.87 31.03 50.89
C SER A 4 -56.80 29.69 50.06
N GLN A 5 -56.39 28.48 50.49
CA GLN A 5 -56.76 27.63 51.64
C GLN A 5 -55.71 26.50 51.90
N THR A 6 -55.97 25.63 52.89
CA THR A 6 -55.13 24.56 53.49
C THR A 6 -55.93 23.24 53.63
N PRO A 7 -55.52 22.18 54.37
CA PRO A 7 -54.25 21.39 54.47
C PRO A 7 -54.48 19.84 54.39
N GLU A 8 -53.45 19.01 54.60
CA GLU A 8 -53.37 17.75 55.41
C GLU A 8 -51.93 17.17 55.25
N ALA A 9 -51.15 16.64 56.23
CA ALA A 9 -51.34 15.65 57.32
C ALA A 9 -51.12 14.19 56.85
N SER A 10 -50.42 13.27 57.55
CA SER A 10 -49.66 13.34 58.82
C SER A 10 -48.49 12.30 58.89
N GLU A 11 -47.65 12.41 59.95
CA GLU A 11 -46.99 11.32 60.77
C GLU A 11 -46.22 10.12 60.14
N ALA A 12 -45.31 9.40 60.83
CA ALA A 12 -44.39 9.70 61.94
C ALA A 12 -43.39 8.52 62.18
N HIS A 13 -42.29 8.81 62.90
CA HIS A 13 -41.43 7.91 63.71
C HIS A 13 -40.72 6.66 63.13
N GLY A 14 -39.45 6.49 63.56
CA GLY A 14 -38.68 5.24 63.53
C GLY A 14 -37.24 5.48 63.99
N VAL A 15 -36.79 4.87 65.11
CA VAL A 15 -35.49 5.16 65.74
C VAL A 15 -34.83 3.88 66.28
N ARG A 16 -33.48 3.87 66.28
CA ARG A 16 -32.55 2.80 66.74
C ARG A 16 -32.41 1.63 65.74
N GLY A 17 -31.26 0.97 65.62
CA GLY A 17 -29.94 1.23 66.22
C GLY A 17 -29.26 -0.06 66.70
N GLY A 18 -27.97 -0.22 66.39
CA GLY A 18 -27.16 -1.36 66.84
C GLY A 18 -25.69 -1.24 66.41
N HIS A 19 -24.78 -1.46 67.36
CA HIS A 19 -23.37 -1.78 67.08
C HIS A 19 -23.21 -3.30 67.12
N ASP A 20 -22.26 -3.83 66.35
CA ASP A 20 -21.32 -4.81 66.91
C ASP A 20 -20.02 -4.85 66.09
N GLU A 21 -18.89 -5.09 66.75
CA GLU A 21 -17.60 -5.32 66.09
C GLU A 21 -17.34 -6.83 65.97
N HIS A 22 -16.90 -7.34 64.81
CA HIS A 22 -16.11 -8.57 64.78
C HIS A 22 -15.06 -8.59 63.67
N ARG A 23 -13.96 -9.30 63.95
CA ARG A 23 -12.64 -9.09 63.31
C ARG A 23 -12.26 -10.29 62.44
N GLY A 24 -12.59 -10.23 61.15
CA GLY A 24 -12.33 -11.31 60.17
C GLY A 24 -11.41 -10.88 59.03
N ARG A 25 -10.23 -11.51 58.93
CA ARG A 25 -9.21 -11.25 57.89
C ARG A 25 -9.31 -12.31 56.79
N SER A 26 -9.51 -11.91 55.53
CA SER A 26 -8.99 -12.63 54.34
C SER A 26 -9.07 -11.77 53.08
N GLN A 27 -8.28 -12.14 52.07
CA GLN A 27 -8.10 -11.41 50.82
C GLN A 27 -9.26 -11.63 49.85
N GLU A 28 -9.65 -10.59 49.12
CA GLU A 28 -10.23 -10.73 47.78
C GLU A 28 -9.75 -9.57 46.89
N ALA A 29 -9.90 -9.70 45.57
CA ALA A 29 -9.14 -8.88 44.63
C ALA A 29 -9.70 -7.46 44.45
N ASP A 30 -8.80 -6.48 44.31
CA ASP A 30 -9.13 -5.08 44.09
C ASP A 30 -9.70 -4.89 42.67
N GLN A 31 -11.03 -4.93 42.55
CA GLN A 31 -11.74 -4.61 41.32
C GLN A 31 -11.65 -3.10 41.09
N LEU A 32 -10.61 -2.68 40.37
CA LEU A 32 -10.53 -1.34 39.81
C LEU A 32 -11.62 -1.17 38.76
N ASP A 33 -12.78 -0.71 39.23
CA ASP A 33 -13.89 -0.22 38.42
C ASP A 33 -13.35 0.78 37.40
N CYS A 34 -13.31 0.37 36.13
CA CYS A 34 -12.93 1.26 35.05
C CYS A 34 -14.15 2.15 34.77
N THR A 35 -14.27 3.21 35.57
CA THR A 35 -15.35 4.18 35.51
C THR A 35 -15.37 4.80 34.12
N SER A 36 -16.27 4.29 33.28
CA SER A 36 -16.53 4.83 31.95
C SER A 36 -16.95 6.28 32.11
N TYR A 37 -16.04 7.19 31.80
CA TYR A 37 -16.27 8.62 31.88
C TYR A 37 -17.32 8.96 30.82
N ASP A 38 -18.59 9.00 31.22
CA ASP A 38 -19.77 9.21 30.35
C ASP A 38 -19.87 10.69 29.94
N GLY A 39 -18.77 11.18 29.37
CA GLY A 39 -18.62 12.50 28.82
C GLY A 39 -19.33 12.54 27.48
N GLN A 40 -20.61 12.91 27.52
CA GLN A 40 -21.48 13.14 26.36
C GLN A 40 -21.01 14.35 25.54
N LEU A 41 -19.81 14.25 24.95
CA LEU A 41 -19.47 14.97 23.73
C LEU A 41 -20.49 14.55 22.68
N ALA A 42 -21.37 15.46 22.29
CA ALA A 42 -22.43 15.17 21.33
C ALA A 42 -21.82 14.61 20.03
N GLU A 43 -22.13 13.35 19.69
CA GLU A 43 -21.79 12.77 18.40
C GLU A 43 -22.34 13.71 17.32
N HIS A 44 -21.45 14.30 16.51
CA HIS A 44 -21.85 15.23 15.44
C HIS A 44 -22.42 14.42 14.25
N GLN A 45 -23.62 13.87 14.44
CA GLN A 45 -24.27 12.96 13.50
C GLN A 45 -24.79 13.71 12.27
N VAL A 46 -23.92 13.90 11.28
CA VAL A 46 -24.31 14.39 9.95
C VAL A 46 -25.24 13.36 9.30
N THR A 47 -26.48 13.77 9.02
CA THR A 47 -27.47 12.96 8.31
C THR A 47 -27.52 13.39 6.84
N LEU A 48 -27.11 12.52 5.92
CA LEU A 48 -27.19 12.77 4.48
C LEU A 48 -28.58 12.37 3.96
N ARG A 49 -29.17 13.20 3.10
CA ARG A 49 -30.56 13.06 2.63
C ARG A 49 -30.73 13.09 1.11
N THR A 50 -29.72 13.49 0.36
CA THR A 50 -29.79 13.60 -1.10
C THR A 50 -28.62 12.89 -1.81
N PRO A 51 -28.79 12.50 -3.09
CA PRO A 51 -27.70 11.97 -3.92
C PRO A 51 -26.49 12.92 -4.03
N ALA A 52 -26.72 14.24 -3.96
CA ALA A 52 -25.65 15.25 -3.95
C ALA A 52 -24.80 15.16 -2.68
N GLU A 53 -25.46 15.06 -1.52
CA GLU A 53 -24.80 14.88 -0.22
C GLU A 53 -24.05 13.53 -0.17
N LEU A 54 -24.59 12.46 -0.75
CA LEU A 54 -23.90 11.17 -0.87
C LEU A 54 -22.64 11.25 -1.74
N ALA A 55 -22.71 11.94 -2.89
CA ALA A 55 -21.57 12.10 -3.79
C ALA A 55 -20.44 12.92 -3.14
N ASP A 56 -20.78 14.06 -2.53
CA ASP A 56 -19.84 14.93 -1.83
C ASP A 56 -19.27 14.29 -0.55
N ALA A 57 -20.02 13.38 0.10
CA ALA A 57 -19.55 12.65 1.27
C ALA A 57 -18.44 11.64 0.98
N LEU A 58 -18.39 11.08 -0.22
CA LEU A 58 -17.55 9.92 -0.53
C LEU A 58 -16.06 10.11 -0.18
N PRO A 59 -15.41 11.27 -0.44
CA PRO A 59 -14.02 11.46 -0.06
C PRO A 59 -13.79 11.50 1.46
N TYR A 60 -14.76 12.01 2.23
CA TYR A 60 -14.70 12.08 3.69
C TYR A 60 -14.95 10.71 4.35
N LEU A 61 -15.78 9.86 3.73
CA LEU A 61 -15.99 8.47 4.14
C LEU A 61 -14.76 7.57 3.89
N LEU A 62 -13.88 7.97 2.96
CA LEU A 62 -12.69 7.20 2.55
C LEU A 62 -11.36 7.78 3.05
N GLY A 63 -11.30 9.08 3.35
CA GLY A 63 -10.06 9.80 3.66
C GLY A 63 -9.27 10.28 2.43
N TYR A 64 -9.80 10.11 1.22
CA TYR A 64 -9.15 10.45 -0.06
C TYR A 64 -10.18 10.58 -1.18
N ARG A 65 -9.84 11.23 -2.31
CA ARG A 65 -10.70 11.23 -3.49
C ARG A 65 -10.48 9.94 -4.32
N PRO A 66 -11.49 9.05 -4.46
CA PRO A 66 -11.36 7.86 -5.29
C PRO A 66 -11.40 8.22 -6.79
N GLU A 67 -10.49 7.60 -7.55
CA GLU A 67 -10.47 7.61 -9.02
C GLU A 67 -10.45 6.16 -9.52
N ASP A 68 -10.96 5.91 -10.73
CA ASP A 68 -11.05 4.60 -11.40
C ASP A 68 -11.52 3.44 -10.50
N SER A 69 -12.55 3.69 -9.69
CA SER A 69 -12.93 2.83 -8.56
C SER A 69 -14.43 2.57 -8.44
N ILE A 70 -14.76 1.33 -8.11
CA ILE A 70 -16.03 0.90 -7.55
C ILE A 70 -15.92 1.04 -6.03
N VAL A 71 -16.90 1.67 -5.38
CA VAL A 71 -17.02 1.70 -3.92
C VAL A 71 -18.41 1.21 -3.52
N LEU A 72 -18.46 0.22 -2.64
CA LEU A 72 -19.67 -0.13 -1.89
C LEU A 72 -19.55 0.38 -0.46
N VAL A 73 -20.62 0.98 0.03
CA VAL A 73 -20.76 1.36 1.44
C VAL A 73 -21.99 0.65 2.01
N ALA A 74 -21.77 -0.10 3.09
CA ALA A 74 -22.80 -0.76 3.86
C ALA A 74 -23.62 0.24 4.68
N LEU A 75 -24.92 0.01 4.77
CA LEU A 75 -25.82 0.66 5.70
C LEU A 75 -26.40 -0.38 6.67
N HIS A 76 -26.49 0.01 7.93
CA HIS A 76 -27.20 -0.71 9.00
C HIS A 76 -28.28 0.22 9.59
N ASP A 77 -29.24 -0.31 10.33
CA ASP A 77 -30.41 0.40 10.89
C ASP A 77 -31.51 0.69 9.85
N ARG A 78 -32.38 -0.32 9.67
CA ARG A 78 -33.67 -0.25 8.96
C ARG A 78 -34.73 0.65 9.59
N ASP A 79 -34.63 0.98 10.88
CA ASP A 79 -35.68 1.72 11.62
C ASP A 79 -35.59 3.24 11.43
N GLY A 80 -34.78 3.69 10.46
CA GLY A 80 -35.19 4.81 9.61
C GLY A 80 -34.10 5.81 9.23
N ARG A 81 -32.81 5.57 9.53
CA ARG A 81 -31.74 6.53 9.20
C ARG A 81 -30.48 5.98 8.51
N GLY A 82 -30.29 4.66 8.44
CA GLY A 82 -29.20 4.07 7.64
C GLY A 82 -27.80 4.54 8.05
N ARG A 83 -27.26 4.04 9.17
CA ARG A 83 -25.90 4.38 9.61
C ARG A 83 -24.86 3.71 8.70
N PHE A 84 -23.89 4.50 8.23
CA PHE A 84 -22.74 4.00 7.45
C PHE A 84 -21.88 3.03 8.28
N GLY A 85 -21.68 1.83 7.75
CA GLY A 85 -20.84 0.80 8.35
C GLY A 85 -19.61 0.48 7.51
N GLY A 86 -19.45 -0.80 7.19
CA GLY A 86 -18.35 -1.31 6.36
C GLY A 86 -18.23 -0.61 5.00
N ARG A 87 -17.00 -0.48 4.51
CA ARG A 87 -16.67 0.11 3.21
C ARG A 87 -15.77 -0.85 2.46
N ALA A 88 -16.07 -1.10 1.19
CA ALA A 88 -15.25 -1.93 0.32
C ALA A 88 -15.04 -1.21 -1.01
N ARG A 89 -13.82 -1.22 -1.52
CA ARG A 89 -13.43 -0.53 -2.75
C ARG A 89 -12.56 -1.43 -3.61
N LEU A 90 -12.77 -1.36 -4.93
CA LEU A 90 -12.02 -2.11 -5.94
C LEU A 90 -11.77 -1.18 -7.14
N GLY A 91 -10.67 -1.37 -7.87
CA GLY A 91 -10.48 -0.68 -9.16
C GLY A 91 -11.52 -1.14 -10.19
N ILE A 92 -11.98 -0.24 -11.07
CA ILE A 92 -12.86 -0.64 -12.18
C ILE A 92 -12.04 -1.51 -13.15
N PRO A 93 -12.42 -2.78 -13.42
CA PRO A 93 -11.67 -3.63 -14.34
C PRO A 93 -11.71 -3.06 -15.76
N ALA A 94 -10.58 -3.15 -16.48
CA ALA A 94 -10.49 -2.64 -17.84
C ALA A 94 -11.31 -3.46 -18.86
N SER A 95 -11.49 -4.77 -18.64
CA SER A 95 -12.42 -5.59 -19.43
C SER A 95 -13.83 -5.57 -18.83
N ALA A 96 -14.82 -5.41 -19.70
CA ALA A 96 -16.24 -5.52 -19.36
C ALA A 96 -16.68 -6.97 -19.04
N ASP A 97 -15.84 -7.97 -19.32
CA ASP A 97 -16.08 -9.37 -18.96
C ASP A 97 -15.87 -9.58 -17.45
N ASP A 98 -14.78 -9.03 -16.89
CA ASP A 98 -14.42 -9.16 -15.48
C ASP A 98 -15.38 -8.44 -14.53
N TRP A 99 -16.12 -7.43 -15.03
CA TRP A 99 -17.07 -6.62 -14.26
C TRP A 99 -18.10 -7.44 -13.46
N GLU A 100 -18.53 -8.60 -13.96
CA GLU A 100 -19.49 -9.43 -13.20
C GLU A 100 -18.79 -10.17 -12.04
N SER A 101 -17.57 -10.67 -12.27
CA SER A 101 -16.75 -11.29 -11.23
C SER A 101 -16.39 -10.28 -10.14
N ALA A 102 -15.94 -9.10 -10.54
CA ALA A 102 -15.65 -7.97 -9.66
C ALA A 102 -16.85 -7.55 -8.81
N ALA A 103 -18.04 -7.42 -9.43
CA ALA A 103 -19.27 -7.06 -8.72
C ALA A 103 -19.66 -8.09 -7.65
N ARG A 104 -19.63 -9.39 -8.00
CA ARG A 104 -19.93 -10.48 -7.05
C ARG A 104 -18.91 -10.54 -5.90
N GLN A 105 -17.61 -10.45 -6.21
CA GLN A 105 -16.55 -10.47 -5.19
C GLN A 105 -16.64 -9.29 -4.22
N LEU A 106 -16.90 -8.07 -4.72
CA LEU A 106 -16.98 -6.88 -3.89
C LEU A 106 -18.20 -6.89 -2.95
N ALA A 107 -19.35 -7.37 -3.45
CA ALA A 107 -20.57 -7.52 -2.67
C ALA A 107 -20.42 -8.60 -1.58
N ASP A 108 -19.99 -9.81 -1.95
CA ASP A 108 -19.77 -10.94 -1.05
C ASP A 108 -18.71 -10.60 0.03
N GLY A 109 -17.60 -10.00 -0.37
CA GLY A 109 -16.53 -9.58 0.53
C GLY A 109 -16.97 -8.52 1.55
N LEU A 110 -17.84 -7.57 1.15
CA LEU A 110 -18.40 -6.58 2.08
C LEU A 110 -19.42 -7.20 3.04
N VAL A 111 -20.33 -8.06 2.56
CA VAL A 111 -21.32 -8.74 3.42
C VAL A 111 -20.60 -9.59 4.48
N ARG A 112 -19.69 -10.50 4.06
CA ARG A 112 -18.89 -11.32 5.00
C ARG A 112 -17.95 -10.48 5.87
N GLY A 113 -17.51 -9.31 5.39
CA GLY A 113 -16.68 -8.37 6.13
C GLY A 113 -17.44 -7.73 7.30
N SER A 114 -18.69 -7.32 7.08
CA SER A 114 -19.56 -6.76 8.09
C SER A 114 -20.15 -7.81 9.03
N GLU A 115 -20.52 -9.01 8.53
CA GLU A 115 -20.97 -10.13 9.36
C GLU A 115 -19.90 -10.55 10.39
N ARG A 116 -18.62 -10.64 9.98
CA ARG A 116 -17.49 -10.87 10.90
C ARG A 116 -17.29 -9.73 11.93
N LYS A 117 -17.85 -8.55 11.69
CA LYS A 117 -17.83 -7.39 12.59
C LYS A 117 -19.14 -7.23 13.39
N GLY A 118 -20.01 -8.25 13.37
CA GLY A 118 -21.15 -8.38 14.27
C GLY A 118 -22.52 -8.02 13.66
N ALA A 119 -22.59 -7.47 12.45
CA ALA A 119 -23.85 -7.09 11.81
C ALA A 119 -23.82 -7.30 10.29
N ARG A 120 -24.78 -8.05 9.74
CA ARG A 120 -25.04 -8.07 8.29
C ARG A 120 -25.53 -6.67 7.86
N PRO A 121 -25.09 -6.15 6.70
CA PRO A 121 -25.63 -4.89 6.19
C PRO A 121 -27.05 -5.12 5.65
N GLU A 122 -27.92 -4.14 5.82
CA GLU A 122 -29.34 -4.25 5.48
C GLU A 122 -29.66 -3.53 4.17
N GLN A 123 -28.84 -2.54 3.80
CA GLN A 123 -28.88 -1.80 2.55
C GLN A 123 -27.44 -1.44 2.12
N MET A 124 -27.26 -1.02 0.87
CA MET A 124 -25.98 -0.51 0.36
C MET A 124 -26.14 0.76 -0.47
N VAL A 125 -25.08 1.57 -0.51
CA VAL A 125 -24.89 2.62 -1.52
C VAL A 125 -23.71 2.20 -2.40
N ALA A 126 -23.85 2.35 -3.72
CA ALA A 126 -22.79 2.09 -4.69
C ALA A 126 -22.31 3.39 -5.34
N PHE A 127 -21.00 3.50 -5.55
CA PHE A 127 -20.38 4.61 -6.26
C PHE A 127 -19.44 4.07 -7.34
N LEU A 128 -19.51 4.65 -8.53
CA LEU A 128 -18.60 4.41 -9.65
C LEU A 128 -17.89 5.72 -9.98
N CYS A 129 -16.62 5.81 -9.62
CA CYS A 129 -15.81 7.01 -9.76
C CYS A 129 -14.79 6.79 -10.88
N GLN A 130 -14.88 7.56 -11.96
CA GLN A 130 -13.93 7.50 -13.07
C GLN A 130 -13.93 8.83 -13.82
N GLU A 131 -12.76 9.41 -14.02
CA GLU A 131 -12.64 10.61 -14.85
C GLU A 131 -12.62 10.24 -16.35
N PRO A 132 -13.14 11.11 -17.23
CA PRO A 132 -13.18 10.82 -18.66
C PRO A 132 -11.77 10.78 -19.26
N VAL A 133 -11.54 9.84 -20.19
CA VAL A 133 -10.31 9.88 -21.01
C VAL A 133 -10.33 11.08 -21.95
N LYS A 134 -9.17 11.51 -22.47
CA LYS A 134 -9.05 12.72 -23.30
C LYS A 134 -9.96 12.66 -24.55
N GLY A 135 -11.07 13.40 -24.52
CA GLY A 135 -12.08 13.46 -25.58
C GLY A 135 -13.36 12.64 -25.30
N GLU A 136 -13.42 11.93 -24.18
CA GLU A 136 -14.65 11.46 -23.55
C GLU A 136 -15.23 12.59 -22.67
N THR A 137 -16.51 12.47 -22.29
CA THR A 137 -17.22 13.36 -21.35
C THR A 137 -17.76 12.54 -20.19
N GLY A 138 -17.98 13.13 -19.02
CA GLY A 138 -18.49 12.38 -17.85
C GLY A 138 -19.83 11.64 -18.12
N ARG A 139 -20.66 12.16 -19.03
CA ARG A 139 -21.87 11.48 -19.50
C ARG A 139 -21.57 10.19 -20.27
N GLN A 140 -20.53 10.15 -21.11
CA GLN A 140 -20.12 8.95 -21.83
C GLN A 140 -19.55 7.89 -20.88
N VAL A 141 -18.78 8.31 -19.85
CA VAL A 141 -18.34 7.45 -18.75
C VAL A 141 -19.56 6.82 -18.06
N MET A 142 -20.56 7.62 -17.71
CA MET A 142 -21.79 7.15 -17.06
C MET A 142 -22.56 6.12 -17.90
N GLU A 143 -22.79 6.38 -19.20
CA GLU A 143 -23.45 5.38 -20.06
C GLU A 143 -22.61 4.11 -20.24
N ARG A 144 -21.28 4.23 -20.33
CA ARG A 144 -20.34 3.11 -20.41
C ARG A 144 -20.33 2.26 -19.14
N LEU A 145 -20.48 2.88 -17.96
CA LEU A 145 -20.49 2.20 -16.65
C LEU A 145 -21.89 1.74 -16.19
N ARG A 146 -22.97 2.13 -16.88
CA ARG A 146 -24.35 1.67 -16.61
C ARG A 146 -24.48 0.14 -16.47
N PRO A 147 -23.84 -0.72 -17.29
CA PRO A 147 -23.91 -2.18 -17.12
C PRO A 147 -23.21 -2.66 -15.83
N LEU A 148 -22.11 -2.00 -15.43
CA LEU A 148 -21.42 -2.30 -14.16
C LEU A 148 -22.31 -1.92 -12.97
N ALA A 149 -22.95 -0.74 -13.00
CA ALA A 149 -23.90 -0.31 -11.97
C ALA A 149 -25.04 -1.33 -11.79
N GLN A 150 -25.59 -1.84 -12.89
CA GLN A 150 -26.62 -2.89 -12.82
C GLN A 150 -26.08 -4.22 -12.27
N ARG A 151 -24.85 -4.63 -12.63
CA ARG A 151 -24.20 -5.83 -12.07
C ARG A 151 -23.96 -5.69 -10.56
N MET A 152 -23.58 -4.50 -10.06
CA MET A 152 -23.49 -4.23 -8.62
C MET A 152 -24.85 -4.41 -7.93
N ARG A 153 -25.91 -3.79 -8.46
CA ARG A 153 -27.28 -3.89 -7.90
C ARG A 153 -27.79 -5.33 -7.85
N VAL A 154 -27.54 -6.11 -8.91
CA VAL A 154 -27.91 -7.54 -8.96
C VAL A 154 -27.07 -8.38 -8.00
N ALA A 155 -25.76 -8.14 -7.91
CA ALA A 155 -24.88 -8.88 -7.01
C ALA A 155 -25.29 -8.71 -5.53
N CYS A 156 -25.46 -7.47 -5.06
CA CYS A 156 -25.89 -7.20 -3.69
C CYS A 156 -27.34 -7.68 -3.45
N GLY A 157 -28.23 -7.53 -4.44
CA GLY A 157 -29.59 -8.08 -4.38
C GLY A 157 -29.64 -9.60 -4.26
N SER A 158 -28.69 -10.33 -4.86
CA SER A 158 -28.57 -11.79 -4.69
C SER A 158 -28.06 -12.22 -3.31
N LEU A 159 -27.67 -11.26 -2.47
CA LEU A 159 -27.29 -11.44 -1.06
C LEU A 159 -28.34 -10.81 -0.11
N ASP A 160 -29.57 -10.56 -0.59
CA ASP A 160 -30.66 -9.87 0.13
C ASP A 160 -30.33 -8.45 0.63
N VAL A 161 -29.25 -7.81 0.14
CA VAL A 161 -28.84 -6.46 0.55
C VAL A 161 -29.08 -5.48 -0.61
N PRO A 162 -30.26 -4.85 -0.71
CA PRO A 162 -30.57 -3.95 -1.82
C PRO A 162 -29.67 -2.72 -1.84
N VAL A 163 -29.15 -2.40 -3.02
CA VAL A 163 -28.51 -1.10 -3.29
C VAL A 163 -29.62 -0.04 -3.44
N ILE A 164 -29.74 0.86 -2.47
CA ILE A 164 -30.78 1.91 -2.47
C ILE A 164 -30.45 3.05 -3.45
N GLU A 165 -29.16 3.34 -3.62
CA GLU A 165 -28.66 4.38 -4.51
C GLU A 165 -27.34 3.92 -5.14
N ALA A 166 -27.18 4.21 -6.43
CA ALA A 166 -26.03 3.85 -7.23
C ALA A 166 -25.61 5.07 -8.06
N LEU A 167 -24.48 5.70 -7.72
CA LEU A 167 -24.03 6.95 -8.33
C LEU A 167 -22.87 6.73 -9.31
N CYS A 168 -22.86 7.48 -10.40
CA CYS A 168 -21.66 7.77 -11.18
C CYS A 168 -21.08 9.12 -10.74
N ILE A 169 -19.76 9.21 -10.60
CA ILE A 169 -19.03 10.45 -10.34
C ILE A 169 -17.92 10.57 -11.41
N SER A 170 -17.94 11.65 -12.17
CA SER A 170 -17.06 11.88 -13.33
C SER A 170 -17.12 13.34 -13.76
N ASP A 171 -16.00 13.94 -14.21
CA ASP A 171 -15.99 15.25 -14.87
C ASP A 171 -16.55 16.38 -13.96
N GLY A 172 -16.23 16.29 -12.66
CA GLY A 172 -16.77 17.17 -11.61
C GLY A 172 -18.29 17.03 -11.34
N CYS A 173 -18.96 16.09 -12.00
CA CYS A 173 -20.41 15.90 -11.95
C CYS A 173 -20.81 14.54 -11.36
N PHE A 174 -22.10 14.41 -11.00
CA PHE A 174 -22.69 13.15 -10.58
C PHE A 174 -24.03 12.84 -11.28
N TRP A 175 -24.36 11.55 -11.35
CA TRP A 175 -25.60 10.98 -11.87
C TRP A 175 -26.07 9.85 -10.96
N SER A 176 -27.38 9.62 -10.81
CA SER A 176 -27.94 8.40 -10.22
C SER A 176 -28.36 7.40 -11.30
N TYR A 177 -28.06 6.12 -11.10
CA TYR A 177 -28.60 4.99 -11.87
C TYR A 177 -29.94 4.47 -11.29
N CYS A 178 -30.44 5.05 -10.20
CA CYS A 178 -31.70 4.72 -9.55
C CYS A 178 -32.81 5.78 -9.77
N CYS A 179 -32.49 6.95 -10.32
CA CYS A 179 -33.44 8.07 -10.49
C CYS A 179 -33.61 8.50 -11.95
N ASP A 180 -34.73 8.13 -12.57
CA ASP A 180 -35.07 8.47 -13.97
C ASP A 180 -35.73 9.87 -14.13
N ARG A 181 -35.79 10.69 -13.07
CA ARG A 181 -36.44 12.02 -13.12
C ARG A 181 -35.46 13.07 -13.66
N GLU A 182 -35.70 13.63 -14.84
CA GLU A 182 -34.79 14.61 -15.46
C GLU A 182 -34.55 15.88 -14.61
N GLU A 183 -35.53 16.31 -13.80
CA GLU A 183 -35.35 17.40 -12.81
C GLU A 183 -34.30 17.05 -11.73
N CYS A 184 -34.24 15.77 -11.33
CA CYS A 184 -33.37 15.27 -10.27
C CYS A 184 -32.01 14.82 -10.83
N CYS A 185 -31.99 14.22 -12.02
CA CYS A 185 -30.82 13.72 -12.71
C CYS A 185 -30.87 14.14 -14.19
N PRO A 186 -30.51 15.40 -14.52
CA PRO A 186 -30.39 15.85 -15.90
C PRO A 186 -29.32 15.04 -16.64
N ARG A 187 -29.50 14.88 -17.96
CA ARG A 187 -28.64 14.02 -18.80
C ARG A 187 -27.17 14.44 -18.83
N GLU A 188 -26.91 15.74 -18.64
CA GLU A 188 -25.57 16.35 -18.57
C GLU A 188 -24.87 16.11 -17.23
N GLY A 189 -25.60 15.60 -16.22
CA GLY A 189 -25.12 15.43 -14.86
C GLY A 189 -25.45 16.64 -13.98
N ARG A 190 -25.36 16.46 -12.66
CA ARG A 190 -25.36 17.59 -11.72
C ARG A 190 -23.92 17.91 -11.33
N PRO A 191 -23.48 19.18 -11.37
CA PRO A 191 -22.18 19.55 -10.83
C PRO A 191 -22.15 19.25 -9.32
N MET A 192 -21.02 18.75 -8.84
CA MET A 192 -20.75 18.66 -7.40
C MET A 192 -20.51 20.06 -6.81
N GLY A 193 -20.60 20.17 -5.49
CA GLY A 193 -20.22 21.40 -4.78
C GLY A 193 -18.73 21.71 -4.90
N LEU A 194 -18.34 22.91 -4.49
CA LEU A 194 -16.92 23.22 -4.32
C LEU A 194 -16.34 22.31 -3.23
N PRO A 195 -15.26 21.54 -3.49
CA PRO A 195 -14.70 20.63 -2.50
C PRO A 195 -14.34 21.36 -1.21
N GLY A 196 -14.82 20.85 -0.06
CA GLY A 196 -14.60 21.47 1.25
C GLY A 196 -15.73 22.37 1.75
N THR A 197 -16.75 22.72 0.95
CA THR A 197 -17.79 23.69 1.39
C THR A 197 -19.05 23.08 2.00
N SER A 198 -19.12 21.75 2.19
CA SER A 198 -20.32 21.08 2.72
C SER A 198 -20.33 20.94 4.25
N VAL A 199 -21.50 20.64 4.81
CA VAL A 199 -21.67 20.37 6.24
C VAL A 199 -20.84 19.15 6.67
N LEU A 200 -20.72 18.12 5.82
CA LEU A 200 -19.87 16.97 6.11
C LEU A 200 -18.39 17.31 5.98
N ALA A 201 -17.99 18.15 5.01
CA ALA A 201 -16.61 18.62 4.92
C ALA A 201 -16.18 19.39 6.18
N ALA A 202 -17.04 20.26 6.70
CA ALA A 202 -16.82 20.98 7.95
C ALA A 202 -16.74 20.03 9.16
N ALA A 203 -17.68 19.08 9.29
CA ALA A 203 -17.68 18.10 10.37
C ALA A 203 -16.47 17.15 10.33
N ALA A 204 -16.07 16.70 9.13
CA ALA A 204 -14.89 15.88 8.91
C ALA A 204 -13.60 16.64 9.28
N THR A 205 -13.50 17.92 8.89
CA THR A 205 -12.37 18.79 9.26
C THR A 205 -12.30 19.00 10.77
N TYR A 206 -13.45 19.21 11.44
CA TYR A 206 -13.53 19.31 12.90
C TYR A 206 -13.13 18.00 13.60
N ALA A 207 -13.48 16.85 13.02
CA ALA A 207 -13.05 15.53 13.48
C ALA A 207 -11.61 15.15 13.07
N GLY A 208 -10.82 16.07 12.51
CA GLY A 208 -9.43 15.83 12.09
C GLY A 208 -9.26 14.97 10.83
N VAL A 209 -10.35 14.63 10.13
CA VAL A 209 -10.32 13.81 8.90
C VAL A 209 -9.80 14.64 7.73
N GLN A 210 -8.48 14.58 7.52
CA GLN A 210 -7.83 15.19 6.36
C GLN A 210 -8.05 14.33 5.11
N VAL A 211 -8.94 14.76 4.21
CA VAL A 211 -9.06 14.16 2.88
C VAL A 211 -7.76 14.41 2.11
N ARG A 212 -7.04 13.33 1.81
CA ARG A 212 -5.85 13.33 0.97
C ARG A 212 -6.21 13.53 -0.51
N GLY A 213 -5.18 13.74 -1.32
CA GLY A 213 -5.31 13.95 -2.77
C GLY A 213 -5.91 12.77 -3.53
N THR A 214 -5.71 12.74 -4.84
CA THR A 214 -6.20 11.61 -5.66
C THR A 214 -5.37 10.35 -5.41
N LEU A 215 -5.97 9.17 -5.57
CA LEU A 215 -5.21 7.91 -5.55
C LEU A 215 -4.13 7.86 -6.64
N ARG A 216 -4.35 8.54 -7.77
CA ARG A 216 -3.38 8.65 -8.85
C ARG A 216 -2.19 9.54 -8.48
N GLU A 217 -2.41 10.65 -7.78
CA GLU A 217 -1.31 11.42 -7.17
C GLU A 217 -0.49 10.56 -6.21
N LEU A 218 -1.16 9.78 -5.34
CA LEU A 218 -0.49 8.90 -4.38
C LEU A 218 0.34 7.80 -5.07
N ARG A 219 -0.23 7.13 -6.08
CA ARG A 219 0.46 6.11 -6.89
C ARG A 219 1.61 6.71 -7.71
N ALA A 220 1.49 7.93 -8.21
CA ALA A 220 2.55 8.60 -8.96
C ALA A 220 3.84 8.81 -8.14
N ARG A 221 3.75 8.83 -6.80
CA ARG A 221 4.92 8.88 -5.89
C ARG A 221 5.70 7.57 -5.85
N LEU A 222 5.11 6.46 -6.32
CA LEU A 222 5.61 5.09 -6.21
C LEU A 222 5.85 4.43 -7.59
N LEU A 223 5.36 5.03 -8.68
CA LEU A 223 5.51 4.49 -10.04
C LEU A 223 6.96 4.65 -10.55
N PRO A 224 7.54 3.63 -11.21
CA PRO A 224 8.83 3.73 -11.87
C PRO A 224 8.91 4.89 -12.86
N TRP A 225 10.09 5.51 -12.95
CA TRP A 225 10.34 6.59 -13.92
C TRP A 225 10.13 6.14 -15.37
N GLU A 226 9.50 7.02 -16.15
CA GLU A 226 9.35 6.91 -17.60
C GLU A 226 10.08 8.06 -18.34
N THR A 227 11.05 8.69 -17.63
CA THR A 227 11.88 9.80 -18.11
C THR A 227 13.20 9.30 -18.69
N ALA A 228 13.97 10.17 -19.35
CA ALA A 228 15.29 9.82 -19.89
C ALA A 228 16.28 9.29 -18.81
N ALA A 229 16.13 9.73 -17.56
CA ALA A 229 16.96 9.27 -16.42
C ALA A 229 16.74 7.79 -16.05
N ALA A 230 15.66 7.17 -16.55
CA ALA A 230 15.46 5.73 -16.43
C ALA A 230 16.57 4.93 -17.12
N LEU A 231 17.09 5.38 -18.27
CA LEU A 231 18.16 4.67 -18.99
C LEU A 231 19.47 4.64 -18.20
N GLU A 232 19.83 5.75 -17.54
CA GLU A 232 21.00 5.82 -16.66
C GLU A 232 20.83 4.94 -15.41
N GLN A 233 19.60 4.81 -14.90
CA GLN A 233 19.28 3.88 -13.81
C GLN A 233 19.31 2.41 -14.23
N GLU A 234 18.87 2.09 -15.46
CA GLU A 234 18.91 0.73 -16.03
C GLU A 234 20.35 0.26 -16.23
N ILE A 235 21.22 1.12 -16.79
CA ILE A 235 22.66 0.85 -16.93
C ILE A 235 23.33 0.63 -15.56
N ALA A 236 22.94 1.39 -14.53
CA ALA A 236 23.45 1.20 -13.17
C ALA A 236 22.95 -0.12 -12.55
N LEU A 237 21.70 -0.52 -12.81
CA LEU A 237 21.13 -1.80 -12.37
C LEU A 237 21.83 -2.99 -13.03
N ASP A 238 22.07 -2.95 -14.34
CA ASP A 238 22.84 -3.99 -15.06
C ASP A 238 24.27 -4.12 -14.49
N THR A 239 24.96 -2.98 -14.33
CA THR A 239 26.36 -2.95 -13.85
C THR A 239 26.47 -3.48 -12.41
N ALA A 240 25.54 -3.09 -11.53
CA ALA A 240 25.47 -3.64 -10.18
C ALA A 240 25.04 -5.12 -10.18
N GLY A 241 24.11 -5.52 -11.06
CA GLY A 241 23.62 -6.89 -11.20
C GLY A 241 24.74 -7.88 -11.53
N MET A 242 25.63 -7.51 -12.46
CA MET A 242 26.81 -8.31 -12.83
C MET A 242 27.79 -8.58 -11.68
N THR A 243 27.73 -7.82 -10.58
CA THR A 243 28.66 -7.96 -9.43
C THR A 243 27.96 -8.47 -8.16
N LEU A 244 26.76 -7.97 -7.88
CA LEU A 244 26.00 -8.33 -6.68
C LEU A 244 25.26 -9.67 -6.82
N VAL A 245 24.65 -9.98 -7.96
CA VAL A 245 23.85 -11.21 -8.09
C VAL A 245 24.69 -12.48 -7.85
N PRO A 246 25.93 -12.62 -8.39
CA PRO A 246 26.79 -13.75 -8.02
C PRO A 246 27.14 -13.78 -6.52
N SER A 247 27.36 -12.62 -5.91
CA SER A 247 27.78 -12.46 -4.51
C SER A 247 26.63 -12.61 -3.50
N ILE A 248 25.37 -12.51 -3.95
CA ILE A 248 24.17 -12.81 -3.15
C ILE A 248 23.85 -14.32 -3.20
N LEU A 249 24.18 -14.98 -4.31
CA LEU A 249 23.97 -16.42 -4.51
C LEU A 249 25.09 -17.30 -3.89
N ASP A 250 26.27 -16.74 -3.63
CA ASP A 250 27.32 -17.40 -2.86
C ASP A 250 27.14 -17.15 -1.35
N GLU A 251 26.88 -18.23 -0.60
CA GLU A 251 26.63 -18.17 0.85
C GLU A 251 27.84 -17.64 1.66
N ALA A 252 29.07 -17.70 1.12
CA ALA A 252 30.25 -17.16 1.79
C ALA A 252 30.34 -15.62 1.71
N THR A 253 29.89 -15.01 0.61
CA THR A 253 29.92 -13.54 0.40
C THR A 253 28.61 -12.84 0.72
N ARG A 254 27.47 -13.55 0.66
CA ARG A 254 26.10 -13.05 0.91
C ARG A 254 25.96 -12.21 2.19
N THR A 255 26.53 -12.66 3.30
CA THR A 255 26.47 -11.93 4.58
C THR A 255 27.18 -10.57 4.51
N GLY A 256 28.30 -10.50 3.78
CA GLY A 256 29.02 -9.24 3.52
C GLY A 256 28.21 -8.27 2.65
N VAL A 257 27.54 -8.77 1.61
CA VAL A 257 26.64 -7.97 0.77
C VAL A 257 25.45 -7.43 1.57
N ALA A 258 24.87 -8.25 2.47
CA ALA A 258 23.81 -7.82 3.37
C ALA A 258 24.25 -6.68 4.30
N GLU A 259 25.44 -6.80 4.92
CA GLU A 259 26.00 -5.73 5.74
C GLU A 259 26.33 -4.46 4.94
N GLU A 260 26.91 -4.58 3.74
CA GLU A 260 27.21 -3.40 2.90
C GLU A 260 25.93 -2.67 2.46
N THR A 261 24.89 -3.43 2.09
CA THR A 261 23.58 -2.91 1.72
C THR A 261 22.94 -2.14 2.88
N LEU A 262 22.94 -2.69 4.09
CA LEU A 262 22.37 -2.02 5.26
C LEU A 262 23.18 -0.78 5.66
N ARG A 263 24.52 -0.87 5.68
CA ARG A 263 25.39 0.30 5.90
C ARG A 263 25.18 1.40 4.84
N LEU A 264 24.83 1.04 3.60
CA LEU A 264 24.49 2.01 2.56
C LEU A 264 23.12 2.65 2.82
N ALA A 265 22.12 1.87 3.22
CA ALA A 265 20.80 2.37 3.59
C ALA A 265 20.85 3.31 4.81
N GLU A 266 21.60 2.98 5.86
CA GLU A 266 21.83 3.83 7.05
C GLU A 266 22.45 5.20 6.69
N ARG A 267 23.46 5.21 5.81
CA ARG A 267 24.07 6.45 5.30
C ARG A 267 23.08 7.29 4.49
N LEU A 268 22.20 6.65 3.72
CA LEU A 268 21.15 7.31 2.95
C LEU A 268 20.03 7.83 3.85
N MET A 269 19.56 7.07 4.84
CA MET A 269 18.60 7.55 5.84
C MET A 269 19.13 8.77 6.59
N THR A 270 20.41 8.78 6.99
CA THR A 270 21.06 9.96 7.58
C THR A 270 21.06 11.15 6.62
N ARG A 271 21.36 10.94 5.32
CA ARG A 271 21.32 11.97 4.27
C ARG A 271 19.91 12.54 4.07
N PHE A 272 18.89 11.68 4.11
CA PHE A 272 17.48 12.06 3.97
C PHE A 272 16.95 12.78 5.23
N ALA A 273 17.32 12.34 6.43
CA ALA A 273 16.99 13.00 7.70
C ALA A 273 17.56 14.42 7.79
N ALA A 274 18.79 14.62 7.30
CA ALA A 274 19.43 15.94 7.23
C ALA A 274 18.86 16.85 6.10
N ALA A 275 18.08 16.31 5.16
CA ALA A 275 17.55 17.07 4.03
C ALA A 275 16.21 17.76 4.39
N PRO A 276 16.08 19.10 4.23
CA PRO A 276 14.86 19.83 4.57
C PRO A 276 13.60 19.32 3.84
N LEU A 277 12.49 19.24 4.58
CA LEU A 277 11.18 18.87 4.03
C LEU A 277 10.66 19.98 3.10
N MET A 278 10.31 19.61 1.86
CA MET A 278 9.72 20.52 0.87
C MET A 278 8.19 20.51 0.94
N SER A 279 7.57 21.64 0.59
CA SER A 279 6.13 21.74 0.41
C SER A 279 5.71 21.30 -1.00
N GLY A 280 4.62 20.55 -1.09
CA GLY A 280 4.14 19.91 -2.33
C GLY A 280 4.78 18.53 -2.56
N THR A 281 3.94 17.53 -2.83
CA THR A 281 4.35 16.11 -3.00
C THR A 281 5.40 15.95 -4.10
N LEU A 282 5.10 16.42 -5.31
CA LEU A 282 6.01 16.32 -6.46
C LEU A 282 7.37 16.97 -6.20
N THR A 283 7.41 18.14 -5.55
CA THR A 283 8.66 18.84 -5.22
C THR A 283 9.49 18.05 -4.19
N ALA A 284 8.84 17.46 -3.19
CA ALA A 284 9.49 16.61 -2.21
C ALA A 284 10.01 15.31 -2.83
N ASP A 285 9.21 14.65 -3.67
CA ASP A 285 9.59 13.41 -4.35
C ASP A 285 10.74 13.62 -5.35
N LEU A 286 10.73 14.71 -6.13
CA LEU A 286 11.85 15.09 -7.00
C LEU A 286 13.12 15.40 -6.19
N ARG A 287 12.99 16.07 -5.04
CA ARG A 287 14.15 16.36 -4.19
C ARG A 287 14.71 15.12 -3.51
N ASP A 288 13.85 14.19 -3.10
CA ASP A 288 14.24 12.88 -2.58
C ASP A 288 14.94 12.04 -3.66
N ASP A 289 14.49 12.13 -4.91
CA ASP A 289 15.12 11.52 -6.07
C ASP A 289 16.51 12.11 -6.38
N GLU A 290 16.74 13.42 -6.13
CA GLU A 290 18.07 14.06 -6.26
C GLU A 290 19.08 13.63 -5.18
N LEU A 291 18.61 13.18 -4.00
CA LEU A 291 19.48 12.79 -2.89
C LEU A 291 20.16 11.43 -3.07
N LEU A 292 19.82 10.69 -4.13
CA LEU A 292 20.17 9.28 -4.33
C LEU A 292 20.92 9.06 -5.66
N GLY A 293 22.15 8.59 -5.61
CA GLY A 293 22.91 8.24 -6.81
C GLY A 293 22.34 7.00 -7.53
N HIS A 294 22.45 6.93 -8.86
CA HIS A 294 21.97 5.77 -9.64
C HIS A 294 22.62 4.45 -9.20
N GLU A 295 23.93 4.50 -8.92
CA GLU A 295 24.73 3.37 -8.43
C GLU A 295 24.36 2.98 -6.98
N GLU A 296 24.01 3.96 -6.14
CA GLU A 296 23.53 3.71 -4.77
C GLU A 296 22.13 3.05 -4.79
N ALA A 297 21.23 3.56 -5.64
CA ALA A 297 19.91 2.98 -5.86
C ALA A 297 20.01 1.54 -6.38
N ALA A 298 20.87 1.30 -7.37
CA ALA A 298 21.07 -0.02 -7.96
C ALA A 298 21.58 -1.05 -6.93
N ARG A 299 22.57 -0.67 -6.10
CA ARG A 299 23.04 -1.53 -5.00
C ARG A 299 21.92 -1.88 -4.01
N LEU A 300 21.12 -0.89 -3.58
CA LEU A 300 20.03 -1.14 -2.64
C LEU A 300 18.90 -1.99 -3.25
N ILE A 301 18.46 -1.71 -4.48
CA ILE A 301 17.39 -2.47 -5.14
C ILE A 301 17.75 -3.96 -5.26
N LEU A 302 19.01 -4.27 -5.59
CA LEU A 302 19.49 -5.65 -5.70
C LEU A 302 19.72 -6.30 -4.32
N GLY A 303 20.32 -5.58 -3.37
CA GLY A 303 20.55 -6.09 -2.01
C GLY A 303 19.26 -6.38 -1.24
N LEU A 304 18.19 -5.59 -1.45
CA LEU A 304 16.87 -5.80 -0.84
C LEU A 304 16.10 -7.01 -1.41
N GLN A 305 16.62 -7.71 -2.41
CA GLN A 305 16.08 -9.00 -2.84
C GLN A 305 16.49 -10.15 -1.90
N ASP A 306 17.57 -9.99 -1.12
CA ASP A 306 17.83 -10.91 -0.01
C ASP A 306 16.86 -10.66 1.14
N ARG A 307 16.19 -11.74 1.56
CA ARG A 307 15.11 -11.67 2.56
C ARG A 307 15.62 -11.23 3.94
N ALA A 308 16.79 -11.68 4.38
CA ALA A 308 17.34 -11.28 5.68
C ALA A 308 17.75 -9.80 5.70
N THR A 309 18.29 -9.31 4.58
CA THR A 309 18.63 -7.90 4.36
C THR A 309 17.38 -7.02 4.39
N ARG A 310 16.32 -7.43 3.67
CA ARG A 310 15.01 -6.75 3.70
C ARG A 310 14.36 -6.77 5.08
N ASP A 311 14.37 -7.91 5.77
CA ASP A 311 13.67 -8.07 7.04
C ASP A 311 14.36 -7.26 8.16
N ARG A 312 15.68 -7.00 8.04
CA ARG A 312 16.39 -5.99 8.83
C ARG A 312 16.04 -4.55 8.42
N ALA A 313 15.92 -4.26 7.12
CA ALA A 313 15.48 -2.95 6.65
C ALA A 313 14.02 -2.61 7.03
N ALA A 314 13.21 -3.61 7.38
CA ALA A 314 11.87 -3.44 7.92
C ALA A 314 11.83 -3.00 9.40
N GLU A 315 12.96 -3.02 10.12
CA GLU A 315 13.09 -2.55 11.50
C GLU A 315 13.01 -1.01 11.63
N TRP A 316 13.23 -0.29 10.52
CA TRP A 316 13.19 1.18 10.45
C TRP A 316 11.76 1.73 10.26
N MET A 317 10.81 1.26 11.09
CA MET A 317 9.38 1.57 10.95
C MET A 317 8.80 2.50 12.02
N GLU A 318 9.61 3.00 12.96
CA GLU A 318 9.16 3.85 14.08
C GLU A 318 10.09 5.05 14.34
N GLY A 319 9.60 6.00 15.15
CA GLY A 319 10.38 7.14 15.64
C GLY A 319 10.97 8.00 14.54
N ASP A 320 12.17 8.53 14.79
CA ASP A 320 12.89 9.40 13.85
C ASP A 320 13.42 8.63 12.62
N GLU A 321 13.47 7.29 12.66
CA GLU A 321 13.90 6.43 11.54
C GLU A 321 12.81 6.31 10.46
N ALA A 322 11.52 6.33 10.84
CA ALA A 322 10.39 6.05 9.94
C ALA A 322 10.23 7.04 8.77
N ALA A 323 10.30 8.35 9.03
CA ALA A 323 10.07 9.35 7.98
C ALA A 323 11.20 9.39 6.93
N PRO A 324 12.50 9.31 7.29
CA PRO A 324 13.59 9.07 6.34
C PRO A 324 13.48 7.74 5.59
N ALA A 325 13.16 6.64 6.28
CA ALA A 325 13.01 5.33 5.64
C ALA A 325 11.92 5.32 4.58
N LEU A 326 10.72 5.82 4.90
CA LEU A 326 9.59 5.91 3.96
C LEU A 326 9.92 6.76 2.72
N ARG A 327 10.71 7.84 2.87
CA ARG A 327 11.20 8.65 1.74
C ARG A 327 12.19 7.87 0.86
N LEU A 328 13.14 7.16 1.45
CA LEU A 328 14.08 6.30 0.74
C LEU A 328 13.36 5.17 -0.01
N TRP A 329 12.35 4.52 0.60
CA TRP A 329 11.58 3.44 -0.02
C TRP A 329 10.74 3.90 -1.21
N ARG A 330 10.11 5.09 -1.13
CA ARG A 330 9.45 5.72 -2.28
C ARG A 330 10.43 5.98 -3.42
N ALA A 331 11.61 6.56 -3.12
CA ALA A 331 12.63 6.84 -4.13
C ALA A 331 13.13 5.55 -4.81
N LEU A 332 13.44 4.49 -4.05
CA LEU A 332 13.85 3.21 -4.62
C LEU A 332 12.76 2.56 -5.49
N ALA A 333 11.48 2.67 -5.12
CA ALA A 333 10.38 2.20 -5.96
C ALA A 333 10.33 2.92 -7.32
N ARG A 334 10.50 4.25 -7.34
CA ARG A 334 10.60 5.05 -8.58
C ARG A 334 11.81 4.70 -9.44
N ARG A 335 12.91 4.21 -8.83
CA ARG A 335 14.13 3.74 -9.53
C ARG A 335 14.05 2.31 -10.08
N CYS A 336 12.99 1.53 -9.81
CA CYS A 336 12.83 0.16 -10.33
C CYS A 336 12.30 0.15 -11.77
N VAL A 337 13.14 0.58 -12.70
CA VAL A 337 12.81 0.87 -14.11
C VAL A 337 13.06 -0.32 -15.06
N GLY A 338 12.57 -0.21 -16.30
CA GLY A 338 12.92 -1.12 -17.39
C GLY A 338 12.55 -2.58 -17.09
N PRO A 339 13.46 -3.55 -17.29
CA PRO A 339 13.28 -4.95 -16.90
C PRO A 339 13.07 -5.15 -15.39
N TYR A 340 13.65 -4.27 -14.55
CA TYR A 340 13.71 -4.43 -13.09
C TYR A 340 12.42 -4.00 -12.36
N ARG A 341 11.30 -3.82 -13.07
CA ARG A 341 10.00 -3.45 -12.45
C ARG A 341 9.51 -4.47 -11.41
N GLU A 342 9.81 -5.75 -11.58
CA GLU A 342 9.50 -6.80 -10.57
C GLU A 342 10.25 -6.58 -9.25
N HIS A 343 11.48 -6.05 -9.29
CA HIS A 343 12.31 -5.79 -8.10
C HIS A 343 11.71 -4.71 -7.19
N ALA A 344 10.76 -3.90 -7.71
CA ALA A 344 10.00 -2.91 -6.95
C ALA A 344 9.19 -3.52 -5.79
N ALA A 345 8.85 -4.82 -5.86
CA ALA A 345 8.08 -5.49 -4.81
C ALA A 345 8.72 -5.33 -3.42
N ALA A 346 10.05 -5.35 -3.29
CA ALA A 346 10.73 -5.16 -2.02
C ALA A 346 10.63 -3.69 -1.49
N PRO A 347 11.06 -2.64 -2.23
CA PRO A 347 10.83 -1.24 -1.82
C PRO A 347 9.37 -0.87 -1.58
N LEU A 348 8.43 -1.33 -2.42
CA LEU A 348 7.00 -1.04 -2.27
C LEU A 348 6.42 -1.69 -1.00
N THR A 349 6.86 -2.90 -0.66
CA THR A 349 6.45 -3.56 0.60
C THR A 349 6.99 -2.81 1.82
N LEU A 350 8.25 -2.36 1.77
CA LEU A 350 8.86 -1.58 2.86
C LEU A 350 8.20 -0.20 2.99
N ALA A 351 7.90 0.50 1.89
CA ALA A 351 7.14 1.74 1.92
C ALA A 351 5.75 1.52 2.56
N GLY A 352 5.03 0.48 2.15
CA GLY A 352 3.72 0.15 2.72
C GLY A 352 3.76 -0.23 4.20
N TRP A 353 4.80 -0.95 4.63
CA TRP A 353 5.02 -1.32 6.04
C TRP A 353 5.28 -0.10 6.94
N VAL A 354 6.16 0.80 6.52
CA VAL A 354 6.49 2.01 7.29
C VAL A 354 5.32 3.00 7.28
N ALA A 355 4.62 3.14 6.15
CA ALA A 355 3.38 3.93 6.08
C ALA A 355 2.33 3.42 7.08
N TRP A 356 2.07 2.11 7.11
CA TRP A 356 1.11 1.50 8.04
C TRP A 356 1.52 1.68 9.50
N SER A 357 2.79 1.46 9.81
CA SER A 357 3.37 1.66 11.16
C SER A 357 3.29 3.13 11.62
N SER A 358 3.29 4.07 10.68
CA SER A 358 3.12 5.51 10.91
C SER A 358 1.66 5.97 10.92
N GLY A 359 0.69 5.05 10.75
CA GLY A 359 -0.74 5.36 10.70
C GLY A 359 -1.29 5.82 9.34
N ASP A 360 -0.48 5.84 8.27
CA ASP A 360 -0.98 6.07 6.91
C ASP A 360 -1.50 4.78 6.28
N ASP A 361 -2.65 4.37 6.80
CA ASP A 361 -3.49 3.25 6.36
C ASP A 361 -3.77 3.24 4.83
N LEU A 362 -3.74 4.41 4.19
CA LEU A 362 -4.03 4.58 2.78
C LEU A 362 -2.82 4.26 1.91
N GLU A 363 -1.71 4.94 2.16
CA GLU A 363 -0.45 4.69 1.46
C GLU A 363 0.06 3.27 1.71
N ALA A 364 -0.19 2.71 2.90
CA ALA A 364 0.02 1.31 3.21
C ALA A 364 -0.66 0.36 2.20
N ARG A 365 -1.99 0.47 2.06
CA ARG A 365 -2.76 -0.44 1.19
C ARG A 365 -2.43 -0.27 -0.29
N GLU A 366 -2.21 0.97 -0.74
CA GLU A 366 -1.84 1.24 -2.14
C GLU A 366 -0.42 0.77 -2.48
N ALA A 367 0.57 1.02 -1.63
CA ALA A 367 1.94 0.54 -1.84
C ALA A 367 2.02 -1.00 -1.82
N LEU A 368 1.30 -1.64 -0.90
CA LEU A 368 1.21 -3.10 -0.84
C LEU A 368 0.46 -3.69 -2.06
N ALA A 369 -0.61 -3.04 -2.53
CA ALA A 369 -1.29 -3.45 -3.77
C ALA A 369 -0.41 -3.26 -5.01
N MET A 370 0.42 -2.21 -5.06
CA MET A 370 1.43 -2.02 -6.11
C MET A 370 2.54 -3.07 -6.03
N ALA A 371 3.00 -3.45 -4.84
CA ALA A 371 3.96 -4.55 -4.66
C ALA A 371 3.42 -5.87 -5.22
N LEU A 372 2.15 -6.20 -4.95
CA LEU A 372 1.46 -7.37 -5.50
C LEU A 372 1.17 -7.28 -7.01
N GLY A 373 1.22 -6.08 -7.59
CA GLY A 373 1.20 -5.86 -9.04
C GLY A 373 2.57 -6.01 -9.70
N ALA A 374 3.66 -5.95 -8.94
CA ALA A 374 5.04 -6.18 -9.40
C ALA A 374 5.45 -7.66 -9.25
N ASP A 375 5.13 -8.29 -8.11
CA ASP A 375 5.21 -9.73 -7.87
C ASP A 375 3.99 -10.19 -7.04
N SER A 376 3.13 -10.99 -7.66
CA SER A 376 1.89 -11.49 -7.05
C SER A 376 2.10 -12.60 -6.02
N ASP A 377 3.27 -13.25 -6.01
CA ASP A 377 3.66 -14.26 -5.02
C ASP A 377 4.57 -13.72 -3.91
N TYR A 378 4.83 -12.40 -3.88
CA TYR A 378 5.65 -11.73 -2.87
C TYR A 378 5.04 -11.85 -1.46
N LEU A 379 5.41 -12.92 -0.75
CA LEU A 379 4.76 -13.36 0.49
C LEU A 379 4.63 -12.28 1.56
N PHE A 380 5.62 -11.39 1.68
CA PHE A 380 5.59 -10.32 2.69
C PHE A 380 4.54 -9.24 2.37
N ALA A 381 4.43 -8.84 1.09
CA ALA A 381 3.35 -7.98 0.62
C ALA A 381 1.99 -8.64 0.82
N ARG A 382 1.86 -9.94 0.52
CA ARG A 382 0.60 -10.70 0.69
C ARG A 382 0.13 -10.70 2.14
N LEU A 383 1.03 -11.00 3.08
CA LEU A 383 0.71 -11.06 4.52
C LEU A 383 0.36 -9.68 5.09
N LEU A 384 1.15 -8.65 4.77
CA LEU A 384 0.85 -7.28 5.20
C LEU A 384 -0.44 -6.76 4.57
N HIS A 385 -0.67 -6.97 3.27
CA HIS A 385 -1.90 -6.56 2.60
C HIS A 385 -3.14 -7.24 3.19
N GLN A 386 -3.05 -8.52 3.57
CA GLN A 386 -4.13 -9.19 4.28
C GLN A 386 -4.35 -8.56 5.68
N ALA A 387 -3.28 -8.36 6.46
CA ALA A 387 -3.37 -7.77 7.80
C ALA A 387 -3.98 -6.35 7.81
N CYS A 388 -3.56 -5.50 6.87
CA CYS A 388 -4.12 -4.16 6.65
C CYS A 388 -5.62 -4.21 6.29
N ASN A 389 -6.07 -5.21 5.53
CA ASN A 389 -7.46 -5.32 5.08
C ASN A 389 -8.38 -6.02 6.09
N GLU A 390 -7.85 -6.90 6.94
CA GLU A 390 -8.58 -7.48 8.07
C GLU A 390 -8.72 -6.49 9.24
N GLY A 391 -7.80 -5.52 9.33
CA GLY A 391 -7.80 -4.47 10.37
C GLY A 391 -7.09 -4.91 11.64
N LEU A 392 -5.98 -5.65 11.50
CA LEU A 392 -5.11 -6.01 12.62
C LEU A 392 -4.34 -4.78 13.11
N ASP A 393 -3.89 -4.79 14.37
CA ASP A 393 -3.01 -3.74 14.91
C ASP A 393 -1.54 -3.99 14.50
N PRO A 394 -0.87 -3.06 13.79
CA PRO A 394 0.53 -3.21 13.41
C PRO A 394 1.48 -3.36 14.62
N GLU A 395 1.10 -2.91 15.83
CA GLU A 395 1.89 -3.12 17.07
C GLU A 395 2.23 -4.60 17.30
N SER A 396 1.37 -5.53 16.89
CA SER A 396 1.63 -6.97 17.01
C SER A 396 2.87 -7.41 16.22
N ILE A 397 3.10 -6.79 15.05
CA ILE A 397 4.25 -7.06 14.17
C ILE A 397 5.45 -6.20 14.59
N ARG A 398 5.23 -4.92 14.95
CA ARG A 398 6.28 -4.02 15.45
C ARG A 398 6.97 -4.61 16.69
N ARG A 399 6.20 -5.20 17.62
CA ARG A 399 6.73 -5.95 18.77
C ARG A 399 7.62 -7.14 18.38
N CYS A 400 7.28 -7.86 17.32
CA CYS A 400 8.08 -8.99 16.83
C CYS A 400 9.43 -8.50 16.28
N LEU A 401 9.43 -7.46 15.43
CA LEU A 401 10.66 -6.88 14.87
C LEU A 401 11.55 -6.27 15.95
N ARG A 402 10.98 -5.55 16.95
CA ARG A 402 11.74 -5.04 18.11
C ARG A 402 12.40 -6.18 18.91
N ALA A 403 11.67 -7.27 19.17
CA ALA A 403 12.20 -8.40 19.91
C ALA A 403 13.36 -9.11 19.16
N GLU A 404 13.25 -9.20 17.83
CA GLU A 404 14.34 -9.70 17.00
C GLU A 404 15.57 -8.76 16.98
N ARG A 405 15.37 -7.44 16.84
CA ARG A 405 16.42 -6.42 16.87
C ARG A 405 17.24 -6.53 18.16
N SER A 406 16.58 -6.48 19.31
CA SER A 406 17.24 -6.62 20.61
C SER A 406 17.88 -8.00 20.83
N GLY A 407 17.29 -9.07 20.28
CA GLY A 407 17.90 -10.41 20.30
C GLY A 407 19.20 -10.49 19.50
N ARG A 408 19.28 -9.80 18.35
CA ARG A 408 20.51 -9.67 17.54
C ARG A 408 21.56 -8.81 18.27
N GLU A 409 21.17 -7.65 18.78
CA GLU A 409 22.04 -6.73 19.52
C GLU A 409 22.69 -7.41 20.74
N GLN A 410 21.95 -8.26 21.47
CA GLN A 410 22.48 -9.06 22.59
C GLN A 410 23.47 -10.15 22.15
N LEU A 411 23.24 -10.79 21.00
CA LEU A 411 24.15 -11.82 20.46
C LEU A 411 25.48 -11.22 19.99
N ASP A 412 25.47 -10.05 19.36
CA ASP A 412 26.70 -9.38 18.94
C ASP A 412 27.47 -8.78 20.14
N ALA A 413 26.77 -8.23 21.14
CA ALA A 413 27.40 -7.82 22.40
C ALA A 413 28.10 -9.02 23.10
N GLY A 414 27.40 -10.14 23.26
CA GLY A 414 27.97 -11.38 23.83
C GLY A 414 29.05 -12.04 22.97
N ARG A 415 29.25 -11.59 21.72
CA ARG A 415 30.36 -11.98 20.85
C ARG A 415 31.61 -11.12 21.06
N LEU A 416 31.42 -9.83 21.38
CA LEU A 416 32.48 -8.88 21.71
C LEU A 416 33.03 -9.05 23.13
N GLU A 417 32.21 -9.54 24.08
CA GLU A 417 32.62 -9.73 25.48
C GLU A 417 33.48 -10.98 25.75
N LYS A 418 33.80 -11.81 24.75
CA LYS A 418 34.73 -12.93 24.93
C LYS A 418 36.18 -12.42 25.01
N PRO A 419 36.88 -12.59 26.15
CA PRO A 419 38.28 -12.20 26.24
C PRO A 419 39.12 -13.13 25.35
N GLU A 420 39.98 -12.56 24.51
CA GLU A 420 40.98 -13.36 23.79
C GLU A 420 41.95 -13.97 24.81
N GLY A 421 41.98 -15.31 24.89
CA GLY A 421 42.82 -16.04 25.82
C GLY A 421 44.30 -15.79 25.53
N GLY A 422 44.97 -15.04 26.41
CA GLY A 422 46.32 -14.55 26.19
C GLY A 422 47.36 -15.63 25.89
N VAL A 423 48.25 -15.34 24.93
CA VAL A 423 49.32 -16.24 24.49
C VAL A 423 50.36 -16.43 25.60
N ALA A 424 50.36 -17.59 26.25
CA ALA A 424 51.39 -17.99 27.20
C ALA A 424 52.53 -18.74 26.49
N GLN A 425 53.73 -18.15 26.45
CA GLN A 425 54.96 -18.87 26.04
C GLN A 425 55.55 -19.70 27.20
N PRO A 426 56.26 -20.81 26.91
CA PRO A 426 56.79 -21.72 27.92
C PRO A 426 58.17 -21.31 28.46
N VAL A 427 58.49 -21.75 29.68
CA VAL A 427 59.81 -21.65 30.34
C VAL A 427 60.18 -23.01 30.97
N PRO A 428 61.44 -23.53 30.91
CA PRO A 428 61.76 -24.95 31.19
C PRO A 428 62.56 -25.23 32.50
N GLY A 429 62.65 -26.52 32.87
CA GLY A 429 63.49 -27.09 33.96
C GLY A 429 62.64 -27.65 35.14
N GLU A 430 62.52 -28.96 35.36
CA GLU A 430 63.45 -29.90 36.06
C GLU A 430 63.57 -29.64 37.59
N ALA A 431 63.52 -30.62 38.51
CA ALA A 431 63.22 -32.08 38.50
C ALA A 431 62.66 -32.45 39.92
N VAL A 432 62.20 -33.65 40.34
CA VAL A 432 62.72 -35.04 40.31
C VAL A 432 61.54 -36.03 40.56
N GLY A 433 61.71 -37.32 40.24
CA GLY A 433 60.71 -38.40 40.38
C GLY A 433 60.26 -38.77 41.82
N THR A 434 59.35 -39.74 42.01
CA THR A 434 59.53 -41.17 41.66
C THR A 434 58.20 -41.88 41.35
N GLY A 435 58.21 -42.95 40.53
CA GLY A 435 57.02 -43.74 40.12
C GLY A 435 56.63 -44.88 41.10
N PRO A 436 56.06 -46.04 40.65
CA PRO A 436 55.99 -46.54 39.26
C PRO A 436 54.70 -47.27 38.78
N MET A 437 54.61 -47.52 37.45
CA MET A 437 53.90 -48.62 36.75
C MET A 437 52.34 -48.71 36.78
N SER A 438 51.64 -49.24 35.75
CA SER A 438 52.07 -49.61 34.37
C SER A 438 50.88 -49.69 33.38
N ASP A 439 50.98 -48.93 32.29
CA ASP A 439 50.70 -49.18 30.85
C ASP A 439 49.59 -50.16 30.32
N ALA A 440 49.26 -49.96 29.03
CA ALA A 440 48.26 -50.60 28.16
C ALA A 440 46.78 -50.16 28.33
N GLY A 441 46.02 -49.83 27.27
CA GLY A 441 46.42 -49.65 25.86
C GLY A 441 45.25 -49.41 24.87
N VAL A 442 45.57 -48.81 23.71
CA VAL A 442 44.88 -48.89 22.39
C VAL A 442 43.37 -48.51 22.24
N ARG A 443 43.15 -47.27 21.77
CA ARG A 443 42.20 -46.79 20.72
C ARG A 443 41.09 -47.75 20.15
N ARG A 444 39.80 -47.34 20.19
CA ARG A 444 38.89 -46.99 19.03
C ARG A 444 37.36 -47.15 19.26
N ARG A 445 36.61 -46.15 18.75
CA ARG A 445 35.26 -46.17 18.11
C ARG A 445 34.01 -46.81 18.79
N ALA A 446 33.12 -45.92 19.24
CA ALA A 446 31.70 -45.75 18.82
C ALA A 446 30.63 -46.88 18.98
N ARG A 447 29.50 -46.51 19.61
CA ARG A 447 28.11 -46.87 19.21
C ARG A 447 27.05 -46.02 19.95
N HIS A 448 25.83 -45.93 19.41
CA HIS A 448 24.64 -45.38 20.06
C HIS A 448 24.08 -46.34 21.13
N PRO A 449 23.15 -45.88 21.99
CA PRO A 449 21.75 -46.28 21.80
C PRO A 449 20.75 -45.11 21.80
N ALA A 450 19.45 -45.41 21.70
CA ALA A 450 18.34 -44.45 21.57
C ALA A 450 17.36 -44.51 22.75
N GLY A 451 16.44 -43.54 22.87
CA GLY A 451 15.31 -43.66 23.80
C GLY A 451 14.38 -42.45 23.91
N SER A 452 13.08 -42.71 23.68
CA SER A 452 11.91 -41.93 24.15
C SER A 452 11.72 -40.47 23.70
N ALA A 453 10.69 -40.24 22.89
CA ALA A 453 9.98 -38.97 22.78
C ALA A 453 8.48 -39.23 23.05
N GLY A 454 7.88 -38.49 23.99
CA GLY A 454 6.46 -38.62 24.34
C GLY A 454 5.57 -37.74 23.47
N SER A 455 4.36 -38.22 23.14
CA SER A 455 3.34 -37.46 22.40
C SER A 455 2.06 -37.32 23.22
N LEU A 456 1.34 -36.21 23.00
CA LEU A 456 -0.05 -36.00 23.46
C LEU A 456 -0.95 -35.63 22.27
N PRO A 457 -2.27 -35.82 22.37
CA PRO A 457 -3.01 -36.47 21.29
C PRO A 457 -3.86 -35.56 20.39
N ARG A 458 -4.29 -36.12 19.25
CA ARG A 458 -5.46 -35.67 18.49
C ARG A 458 -6.69 -36.50 18.86
N SER A 459 -7.85 -35.85 18.94
CA SER A 459 -9.16 -36.49 19.14
C SER A 459 -9.71 -37.09 17.83
N ALA A 460 -10.64 -38.04 17.96
CA ALA A 460 -11.31 -38.68 16.83
C ALA A 460 -12.73 -39.17 17.19
N THR A 461 -13.63 -39.11 16.21
CA THR A 461 -14.93 -39.80 16.17
C THR A 461 -15.08 -40.40 14.77
N ALA A 462 -15.11 -41.73 14.65
CA ALA A 462 -16.36 -42.50 14.50
C ALA A 462 -17.15 -42.05 13.25
N ALA A 463 -16.87 -42.51 12.02
CA ALA A 463 -16.69 -43.86 11.47
C ALA A 463 -18.00 -44.65 11.29
N GLY A 464 -18.40 -44.84 10.01
CA GLY A 464 -19.48 -45.72 9.57
C GLY A 464 -19.07 -46.45 8.28
N ARG A 465 -19.41 -47.74 8.19
CA ARG A 465 -19.19 -48.60 7.02
C ARG A 465 -20.41 -48.51 6.06
N ASP A 466 -20.42 -49.00 4.81
CA ASP A 466 -19.54 -49.97 4.14
C ASP A 466 -19.60 -49.86 2.59
N ARG A 467 -18.84 -50.74 1.93
CA ARG A 467 -18.95 -51.25 0.54
C ARG A 467 -18.30 -50.49 -0.62
N VAL A 468 -17.81 -51.31 -1.56
CA VAL A 468 -16.92 -50.98 -2.67
C VAL A 468 -17.63 -51.13 -4.01
N THR A 469 -17.45 -50.18 -4.93
CA THR A 469 -17.63 -50.38 -6.38
C THR A 469 -16.56 -49.63 -7.19
N ARG A 470 -16.24 -50.15 -8.38
CA ARG A 470 -15.14 -49.71 -9.25
C ARG A 470 -15.31 -48.28 -9.81
N ALA A 471 -14.19 -47.59 -10.00
CA ALA A 471 -14.07 -46.43 -10.89
C ALA A 471 -14.10 -46.84 -12.37
N PRO A 472 -14.23 -45.85 -13.28
CA PRO A 472 -13.14 -45.67 -14.25
C PRO A 472 -12.61 -44.23 -14.30
N ARG A 473 -11.35 -44.08 -14.70
CA ARG A 473 -10.73 -42.78 -15.05
C ARG A 473 -11.06 -42.43 -16.51
N SER A 474 -11.25 -41.13 -16.79
CA SER A 474 -11.22 -40.62 -18.16
C SER A 474 -9.83 -40.86 -18.78
N ARG A 475 -9.81 -41.18 -20.08
CA ARG A 475 -8.57 -41.40 -20.86
C ARG A 475 -8.41 -40.28 -21.88
N THR A 476 -7.16 -39.97 -22.19
CA THR A 476 -6.78 -39.17 -23.36
C THR A 476 -7.21 -39.87 -24.65
N SER A 477 -7.58 -39.09 -25.66
CA SER A 477 -7.89 -39.55 -27.01
C SER A 477 -7.01 -38.83 -28.03
N ALA A 478 -6.33 -39.61 -28.87
CA ALA A 478 -5.52 -39.09 -29.97
C ALA A 478 -5.54 -40.08 -31.15
N GLY A 479 -5.77 -39.58 -32.36
CA GLY A 479 -5.44 -40.27 -33.61
C GLY A 479 -6.53 -41.11 -34.27
N ALA A 480 -7.17 -40.52 -35.29
CA ALA A 480 -7.53 -41.20 -36.53
C ALA A 480 -7.33 -40.21 -37.70
N ARG A 481 -7.09 -40.69 -38.92
CA ARG A 481 -6.77 -39.89 -40.13
C ARG A 481 -7.51 -40.46 -41.36
N LEU A 482 -7.21 -39.86 -42.52
CA LEU A 482 -7.57 -40.19 -43.92
C LEU A 482 -8.70 -39.30 -44.48
N ASP A 483 -8.58 -38.65 -45.64
CA ASP A 483 -7.37 -38.28 -46.43
C ASP A 483 -7.73 -37.05 -47.35
N ALA A 484 -7.04 -36.59 -48.41
CA ALA A 484 -5.98 -37.19 -49.25
C ALA A 484 -5.01 -36.18 -49.92
N SER A 485 -3.81 -36.70 -50.24
CA SER A 485 -3.00 -36.55 -51.47
C SER A 485 -2.70 -35.18 -52.16
N ARG A 486 -1.43 -35.07 -52.61
CA ARG A 486 -0.85 -34.01 -53.47
C ARG A 486 -0.86 -34.42 -54.98
N PRO A 487 -0.47 -33.52 -55.91
CA PRO A 487 0.94 -33.41 -56.35
C PRO A 487 1.42 -31.93 -56.57
N GLY A 488 2.67 -31.59 -56.88
CA GLY A 488 3.92 -32.38 -56.86
C GLY A 488 5.06 -31.87 -57.78
N SER A 489 6.06 -31.15 -57.25
CA SER A 489 7.41 -30.84 -57.86
C SER A 489 7.43 -29.93 -59.14
N THR A 490 8.55 -29.37 -59.66
CA THR A 490 10.02 -29.45 -59.41
C THR A 490 10.73 -28.07 -59.48
N ALA A 491 11.92 -27.98 -58.86
CA ALA A 491 12.83 -26.83 -58.66
C ALA A 491 13.45 -26.10 -59.89
N SER A 492 14.00 -24.88 -59.67
CA SER A 492 15.43 -24.56 -59.95
C SER A 492 15.94 -23.14 -59.56
N ARG A 493 17.24 -23.07 -59.19
CA ARG A 493 18.21 -21.94 -59.22
C ARG A 493 18.02 -20.64 -58.41
N ALA A 494 18.63 -20.63 -57.22
CA ALA A 494 19.85 -19.86 -56.79
C ALA A 494 20.05 -18.33 -57.09
N PRO A 495 20.77 -17.57 -56.21
CA PRO A 495 20.65 -16.11 -56.09
C PRO A 495 21.88 -15.28 -56.54
N LYS A 496 21.80 -13.94 -56.42
CA LYS A 496 22.96 -13.01 -56.39
C LYS A 496 22.76 -11.85 -55.40
N ASN A 497 23.88 -11.37 -54.85
CA ASN A 497 23.98 -10.25 -53.91
C ASN A 497 24.12 -8.90 -54.64
N THR A 498 23.74 -7.79 -53.99
CA THR A 498 24.61 -6.59 -53.86
C THR A 498 24.18 -5.66 -52.72
N ALA A 499 25.16 -4.92 -52.19
CA ALA A 499 25.01 -3.74 -51.33
C ALA A 499 26.15 -2.74 -51.68
N PRO A 500 26.45 -1.73 -50.85
CA PRO A 500 25.91 -0.36 -50.90
C PRO A 500 26.91 0.66 -51.51
N ARG A 501 26.58 1.97 -51.57
CA ARG A 501 27.59 3.07 -51.63
C ARG A 501 27.06 4.49 -51.35
N THR A 502 28.02 5.43 -51.26
CA THR A 502 27.97 6.73 -50.55
C THR A 502 28.29 7.96 -51.46
N PRO A 503 28.12 9.23 -50.99
CA PRO A 503 27.99 10.42 -51.86
C PRO A 503 29.30 11.22 -52.14
N LYS A 504 29.22 12.28 -52.98
CA LYS A 504 30.23 13.35 -53.10
C LYS A 504 29.71 14.65 -53.78
N ASN A 505 30.44 15.75 -53.59
CA ASN A 505 30.11 17.13 -54.02
C ASN A 505 30.57 17.47 -55.45
N MET A 506 29.96 18.48 -56.10
CA MET A 506 30.67 19.68 -56.63
C MET A 506 29.75 20.78 -57.24
N ALA A 507 30.30 22.00 -57.36
CA ALA A 507 29.78 23.19 -58.09
C ALA A 507 30.84 23.58 -59.18
N PRO A 508 30.85 24.72 -59.93
CA PRO A 508 30.14 26.02 -59.76
C PRO A 508 29.63 26.70 -61.08
N GLY A 509 29.14 27.95 -61.01
CA GLY A 509 28.99 28.87 -62.18
C GLY A 509 27.97 30.01 -62.03
N THR A 510 28.30 31.24 -62.47
CA THR A 510 27.40 32.44 -62.55
C THR A 510 27.64 33.22 -63.85
N PRO A 511 26.75 34.15 -64.32
CA PRO A 511 27.00 35.59 -64.04
C PRO A 511 25.82 36.62 -64.11
N ASN A 512 25.71 37.48 -63.08
CA ASN A 512 25.63 38.97 -63.09
C ASN A 512 24.58 39.83 -63.90
N LYS A 513 24.32 41.06 -63.37
CA LYS A 513 23.60 42.29 -63.85
C LYS A 513 22.07 42.39 -63.57
N GLY A 514 21.51 43.54 -63.12
CA GLY A 514 22.11 44.75 -62.52
C GLY A 514 21.24 46.05 -62.49
N GLY A 515 21.24 46.78 -61.35
CA GLY A 515 20.66 48.16 -61.14
C GLY A 515 19.15 48.21 -60.77
N GLY A 516 18.60 49.10 -59.91
CA GLY A 516 19.07 50.23 -59.06
C GLY A 516 17.83 50.86 -58.31
N VAL A 517 17.84 52.00 -57.57
CA VAL A 517 18.88 52.87 -56.99
C VAL A 517 18.23 53.96 -56.05
N ARG A 518 18.78 54.23 -54.83
CA ARG A 518 18.49 55.38 -53.87
C ARG A 518 17.07 55.44 -53.21
N ARG A 519 16.82 56.10 -52.04
CA ARG A 519 17.63 56.83 -51.01
C ARG A 519 16.91 56.91 -49.63
N ALA A 520 17.68 56.94 -48.52
CA ALA A 520 17.52 57.61 -47.20
C ALA A 520 16.15 57.65 -46.43
N GLY A 521 16.12 57.63 -45.07
CA GLY A 521 17.21 57.47 -44.09
C GLY A 521 16.86 57.89 -42.63
N SER A 522 17.88 57.84 -41.76
CA SER A 522 18.04 58.52 -40.45
C SER A 522 17.28 58.05 -39.18
N ARG A 523 18.08 57.50 -38.25
CA ARG A 523 17.94 57.50 -36.76
C ARG A 523 18.57 58.83 -36.19
N PRO A 524 18.62 59.18 -34.87
CA PRO A 524 18.97 58.32 -33.71
C PRO A 524 18.30 58.69 -32.34
N GLU A 525 19.02 58.48 -31.22
CA GLU A 525 18.56 58.47 -29.81
C GLU A 525 18.69 59.82 -29.06
N GLY A 526 18.24 59.93 -27.78
CA GLY A 526 18.70 61.03 -26.89
C GLY A 526 17.95 61.37 -25.58
N ALA A 527 18.12 60.56 -24.52
CA ALA A 527 18.20 60.90 -23.07
C ALA A 527 17.42 62.08 -22.36
N ARG A 528 16.85 61.71 -21.18
CA ARG A 528 16.84 62.41 -19.86
C ARG A 528 15.99 63.68 -19.55
N SER A 529 15.11 63.49 -18.55
CA SER A 529 15.01 64.26 -17.27
C SER A 529 14.06 65.46 -17.05
N LYS A 530 13.24 65.29 -15.99
CA LYS A 530 12.87 66.23 -14.88
C LYS A 530 11.59 67.10 -14.91
N ASN A 531 10.84 66.92 -13.81
CA ASN A 531 10.17 67.89 -12.92
C ASN A 531 8.69 68.31 -13.13
N ALA A 532 7.92 68.11 -12.04
CA ALA A 532 6.72 68.82 -11.55
C ALA A 532 5.44 68.83 -12.42
N GLY A 533 4.22 68.85 -11.84
CA GLY A 533 3.82 68.80 -10.42
C GLY A 533 2.38 69.33 -10.23
N VAL A 534 1.83 69.30 -8.99
CA VAL A 534 0.46 69.75 -8.59
C VAL A 534 -0.64 68.80 -9.12
N GLU A 535 -1.30 67.97 -8.31
CA GLU A 535 -2.30 68.22 -7.22
C GLU A 535 -3.70 68.65 -7.72
N GLY A 536 -4.75 68.13 -7.07
CA GLY A 536 -6.15 68.43 -7.37
C GLY A 536 -7.12 67.34 -6.90
N ASP A 537 -7.46 67.32 -5.60
CA ASP A 537 -8.52 66.47 -5.05
C ASP A 537 -9.93 66.93 -5.47
N ALA A 538 -10.86 65.98 -5.60
CA ALA A 538 -12.31 66.16 -5.59
C ALA A 538 -13.03 64.83 -5.24
#